data_AF-A0A958FC45-F1
#
_entry.id   AF-A0A958FC45-F1
#
_cell.length_a   1.000
_cell.length_b   1.000
_cell.length_c   1.000
_cell.angle_alpha   90.00
_cell.angle_beta   90.00
_cell.angle_gamma   90.00
#
_symmetry.space_group_name_H-M   'P 1'
#
loop_
_entity.id
_entity.type
_entity.pdbx_description
1 polymer ?
#
loop_
_entity_poly.entity_id
_entity_poly.type
_entity_poly.pdbx_seq_one_letter_code
_entity_poly.pdbx_strand_id
1 'polypeptide(L)'
;AARPESMAARDFARRVDSLLANPSENNQAAVADLLKIWKRNHAALQAIINTSPVLREIESLSQDLTTISEIGMAAGNYYSSRVKPSEAWHERSLELLEAARKPRGQVMLMVVDPIEKLVKAVKTE
;
A
#
# COMPACT_ATOMS: atom_id res chain seq x y z
N ALA A 1 -9.90 -23.66 4.87
CA ALA A 1 -10.28 -22.48 5.70
C ALA A 1 -9.14 -21.47 5.62
N ALA A 2 -9.37 -20.31 5.00
CA ALA A 2 -8.40 -19.23 5.01
C ALA A 2 -8.22 -18.72 6.45
N ARG A 3 -6.99 -18.70 6.96
CA ARG A 3 -6.59 -18.11 8.25
C ARG A 3 -5.36 -17.22 7.99
N PRO A 4 -5.15 -16.10 8.70
CA PRO A 4 -6.00 -14.93 8.95
C PRO A 4 -5.48 -13.68 8.21
N GLU A 5 -6.35 -12.71 7.91
CA GLU A 5 -6.07 -11.41 7.28
C GLU A 5 -5.17 -10.45 8.09
N SER A 6 -4.05 -10.89 8.66
CA SER A 6 -3.14 -9.95 9.33
C SER A 6 -1.67 -10.33 9.34
N MET A 7 -1.26 -11.54 8.92
CA MET A 7 0.18 -11.85 8.91
C MET A 7 0.94 -11.02 7.86
N ALA A 8 0.41 -10.90 6.64
CA ALA A 8 1.05 -10.10 5.59
C ALA A 8 1.05 -8.60 5.91
N ALA A 9 -0.04 -8.07 6.47
CA ALA A 9 -0.12 -6.66 6.87
C ALA A 9 0.81 -6.33 8.07
N ARG A 10 0.90 -7.23 9.07
CA ARG A 10 1.85 -7.10 10.17
C ARG A 10 3.30 -7.22 9.70
N ASP A 11 3.57 -8.15 8.78
CA ASP A 11 4.89 -8.30 8.19
C ASP A 11 5.30 -7.03 7.43
N PHE A 12 4.38 -6.47 6.64
CA PHE A 12 4.60 -5.21 5.96
C PHE A 12 4.86 -4.05 6.92
N ALA A 13 4.07 -3.92 7.99
CA ALA A 13 4.29 -2.89 9.00
C ALA A 13 5.71 -2.98 9.60
N ARG A 14 6.19 -4.19 9.93
CA ARG A 14 7.57 -4.41 10.41
C ARG A 14 8.63 -4.03 9.38
N ARG A 15 8.38 -4.27 8.09
CA ARG A 15 9.30 -3.87 7.00
C ARG A 15 9.35 -2.35 6.86
N VAL A 16 8.21 -1.67 6.96
CA VAL A 16 8.16 -0.20 6.99
C VAL A 16 8.95 0.32 8.20
N ASP A 17 8.74 -0.24 9.38
CA ASP A 17 9.50 0.14 10.59
C ASP A 17 11.00 -0.04 10.39
N SER A 18 11.41 -1.15 9.77
CA SER A 18 12.82 -1.44 9.47
C SER A 18 13.40 -0.44 8.46
N LEU A 19 12.63 -0.06 7.45
CA LEU A 19 13.03 0.96 6.47
C LEU A 19 13.19 2.33 7.13
N LEU A 20 12.25 2.73 7.98
CA LEU A 20 12.31 4.01 8.70
C LEU A 20 13.44 4.05 9.74
N ALA A 21 13.81 2.91 10.31
CA ALA A 21 14.96 2.81 11.21
C ALA A 21 16.29 2.83 10.45
N ASN A 22 16.34 2.22 9.26
CA ASN A 22 17.53 2.14 8.42
C ASN A 22 17.15 2.15 6.93
N PRO A 23 17.32 3.27 6.21
CA PRO A 23 16.97 3.41 4.80
C PRO A 23 17.99 2.74 3.86
N SER A 24 18.27 1.46 4.09
CA SER A 24 19.12 0.65 3.23
C SER A 24 18.38 0.14 2.00
N GLU A 25 19.12 -0.12 0.92
CA GLU A 25 18.58 -0.72 -0.31
C GLU A 25 17.81 -2.02 -0.03
N ASN A 26 18.31 -2.85 0.88
CA ASN A 26 17.64 -4.10 1.27
C ASN A 26 16.28 -3.86 1.92
N ASN A 27 16.18 -2.88 2.82
CA ASN A 27 14.90 -2.56 3.48
C ASN A 27 13.92 -1.91 2.51
N GLN A 28 14.42 -1.07 1.58
CA GLN A 28 13.59 -0.47 0.53
C GLN A 28 13.05 -1.56 -0.41
N ALA A 29 13.90 -2.48 -0.86
CA ALA A 29 13.53 -3.58 -1.73
C ALA A 29 12.49 -4.49 -1.05
N ALA A 30 12.70 -4.80 0.23
CA ALA A 30 11.78 -5.61 1.03
C ALA A 30 10.36 -5.01 1.11
N VAL A 31 10.23 -3.69 1.21
CA VAL A 31 8.94 -2.97 1.15
C VAL A 31 8.39 -3.01 -0.28
N ALA A 32 9.21 -2.63 -1.26
CA ALA A 32 8.81 -2.54 -2.67
C ALA A 32 8.31 -3.88 -3.23
N ASP A 33 8.95 -5.00 -2.89
CA ASP A 33 8.58 -6.31 -3.43
C ASP A 33 7.21 -6.77 -2.96
N LEU A 34 6.84 -6.49 -1.71
CA LEU A 34 5.50 -6.82 -1.22
C LEU A 34 4.42 -5.95 -1.88
N LEU A 35 4.70 -4.65 -2.07
CA LEU A 35 3.80 -3.73 -2.77
C LEU A 35 3.62 -4.12 -4.25
N LYS A 36 4.68 -4.60 -4.92
CA LYS A 36 4.59 -5.14 -6.29
C LYS A 36 3.66 -6.36 -6.37
N ILE A 37 3.68 -7.24 -5.37
CA ILE A 37 2.77 -8.40 -5.32
C ILE A 37 1.32 -7.92 -5.24
N TRP A 38 1.02 -6.98 -4.35
CA TRP A 38 -0.34 -6.45 -4.19
C TRP A 38 -0.83 -5.67 -5.41
N LYS A 39 0.03 -4.86 -6.04
CA LYS A 39 -0.26 -4.20 -7.31
C LYS A 39 -0.59 -5.20 -8.43
N ARG A 40 0.17 -6.29 -8.55
CA ARG A 40 -0.04 -7.32 -9.58
C ARG A 40 -1.30 -8.17 -9.32
N ASN A 41 -1.68 -8.36 -8.06
CA ASN A 41 -2.87 -9.14 -7.71
C ASN A 41 -4.15 -8.56 -8.30
N HIS A 42 -4.24 -7.25 -8.51
CA HIS A 42 -5.44 -6.64 -9.11
C HIS A 42 -5.68 -7.12 -10.54
N ALA A 43 -4.64 -7.15 -11.39
CA ALA A 43 -4.77 -7.64 -12.76
C ALA A 43 -5.21 -9.11 -12.82
N ALA A 44 -4.68 -9.94 -11.92
CA ALA A 44 -5.11 -11.35 -11.81
C ALA A 44 -6.56 -11.47 -11.31
N LEU A 45 -6.97 -10.61 -10.37
CA LEU A 45 -8.31 -10.62 -9.80
C LEU A 45 -9.36 -10.09 -10.78
N GLN A 46 -9.03 -9.08 -11.59
CA GLN A 46 -9.93 -8.54 -12.61
C GLN A 46 -10.40 -9.63 -13.60
N ALA A 47 -9.49 -10.51 -14.02
CA ALA A 47 -9.84 -11.63 -14.89
C ALA A 47 -10.89 -12.57 -14.26
N ILE A 48 -10.85 -12.74 -12.94
CA ILE A 48 -11.79 -13.58 -12.18
C ILE A 48 -13.12 -12.82 -11.98
N ILE A 49 -13.06 -11.54 -11.60
CA ILE A 49 -14.24 -10.68 -11.39
C ILE A 49 -15.12 -10.60 -12.64
N ASN A 50 -14.51 -10.53 -13.82
CA ASN A 50 -15.23 -10.51 -15.11
C ASN A 50 -16.14 -11.74 -15.31
N THR A 51 -15.85 -12.85 -14.62
CA THR A 51 -16.64 -14.08 -14.67
C THR A 51 -17.57 -14.26 -13.47
N SER A 52 -17.53 -13.36 -12.48
CA SER A 52 -18.29 -13.49 -11.22
C SER A 52 -18.73 -12.13 -10.66
N PRO A 53 -19.96 -11.67 -10.98
CA PRO A 53 -20.49 -10.37 -10.56
C PRO A 53 -20.59 -10.17 -9.04
N VAL A 54 -20.62 -11.26 -8.25
CA VAL A 54 -20.63 -11.21 -6.78
C VAL A 54 -19.32 -10.64 -6.20
N LEU A 55 -18.23 -10.64 -6.98
CA LEU A 55 -16.92 -10.13 -6.55
C LEU A 55 -16.72 -8.63 -6.85
N ARG A 56 -17.74 -7.94 -7.38
CA ARG A 56 -17.65 -6.53 -7.75
C ARG A 56 -17.37 -5.61 -6.56
N GLU A 57 -17.81 -5.99 -5.38
CA GLU A 57 -17.50 -5.28 -4.13
C GLU A 57 -15.99 -5.35 -3.80
N ILE A 58 -15.33 -6.46 -4.15
CA ILE A 58 -13.89 -6.68 -3.92
C ILE A 58 -13.05 -6.03 -5.03
N GLU A 59 -13.61 -5.83 -6.22
CA GLU A 59 -12.94 -5.15 -7.35
C GLU A 59 -12.40 -3.78 -6.92
N SER A 60 -13.30 -2.96 -6.36
CA SER A 60 -12.94 -1.64 -5.87
C SER A 60 -11.85 -1.73 -4.78
N LEU A 61 -11.93 -2.71 -3.87
CA LEU A 61 -10.95 -2.89 -2.78
C LEU A 61 -9.57 -3.23 -3.33
N SER A 62 -9.54 -4.04 -4.38
CA SER A 62 -8.32 -4.40 -5.09
C SER A 62 -7.74 -3.24 -5.90
N GLN A 63 -8.60 -2.38 -6.45
CA GLN A 63 -8.17 -1.14 -7.11
C GLN A 63 -7.53 -0.18 -6.09
N ASP A 64 -8.12 -0.01 -4.91
CA ASP A 64 -7.54 0.82 -3.86
C ASP A 64 -6.21 0.25 -3.39
N LEU A 65 -6.12 -1.07 -3.19
CA LEU A 65 -4.87 -1.74 -2.84
C LEU A 65 -3.78 -1.47 -3.87
N THR A 66 -4.12 -1.44 -5.16
CA THR A 66 -3.20 -1.06 -6.25
C THR A 66 -2.71 0.37 -6.08
N THR A 67 -3.65 1.31 -5.93
CA THR A 67 -3.37 2.75 -5.77
C THR A 67 -2.46 3.01 -4.58
N ILE A 68 -2.80 2.49 -3.39
CA ILE A 68 -1.99 2.72 -2.19
C ILE A 68 -0.64 2.00 -2.26
N SER A 69 -0.54 0.88 -2.99
CA SER A 69 0.74 0.22 -3.23
C SER A 69 1.67 1.08 -4.07
N GLU A 70 1.15 1.81 -5.05
CA GLU A 70 1.95 2.77 -5.83
C GLU A 70 2.44 3.94 -4.98
N ILE A 71 1.57 4.48 -4.13
CA ILE A 71 1.92 5.51 -3.15
C ILE A 71 3.03 5.01 -2.22
N GLY A 72 2.90 3.80 -1.67
CA GLY A 72 3.90 3.22 -0.78
C GLY A 72 5.26 2.99 -1.45
N MET A 73 5.28 2.57 -2.73
CA MET A 73 6.52 2.44 -3.48
C MET A 73 7.19 3.80 -3.72
N ALA A 74 6.40 4.82 -4.10
CA ALA A 74 6.91 6.17 -4.29
C ALA A 74 7.45 6.75 -2.97
N ALA A 75 6.71 6.61 -1.87
CA ALA A 75 7.13 7.07 -0.55
C ALA A 75 8.43 6.39 -0.09
N GLY A 76 8.55 5.07 -0.28
CA GLY A 76 9.78 4.32 0.02
C GLY A 76 10.98 4.78 -0.80
N ASN A 77 10.75 5.12 -2.08
CA ASN A 77 11.79 5.69 -2.94
C ASN A 77 12.22 7.08 -2.48
N TYR A 78 11.28 8.00 -2.24
CA TYR A 78 11.58 9.35 -1.74
C TYR A 78 12.33 9.30 -0.40
N TYR A 79 11.85 8.46 0.53
CA TYR A 79 12.47 8.29 1.84
C TYR A 79 13.92 7.79 1.74
N SER A 80 14.16 6.75 0.92
CA SER A 80 15.49 6.14 0.80
C SER A 80 16.47 7.01 0.01
N SER A 81 15.98 7.69 -1.03
CA SER A 81 16.80 8.58 -1.87
C SER A 81 17.00 9.98 -1.30
N ARG A 82 16.34 10.32 -0.19
CA ARG A 82 16.31 11.68 0.41
C ARG A 82 15.77 12.75 -0.54
N VAL A 83 15.09 12.36 -1.61
CA VAL A 83 14.40 13.27 -2.53
C VAL A 83 13.10 13.72 -1.88
N LYS A 84 12.85 15.01 -1.92
CA LYS A 84 11.63 15.61 -1.41
C LYS A 84 10.57 15.67 -2.52
N PRO A 85 9.38 15.08 -2.34
CA PRO A 85 8.26 15.32 -3.23
C PRO A 85 7.61 16.67 -2.96
N SER A 86 6.78 17.11 -3.90
CA SER A 86 5.95 18.30 -3.72
C SER A 86 4.91 18.10 -2.61
N GLU A 87 4.51 19.20 -1.97
CA GLU A 87 3.42 19.19 -0.98
C GLU A 87 2.12 18.64 -1.60
N ALA A 88 1.83 18.99 -2.85
CA ALA A 88 0.66 18.49 -3.57
C ALA A 88 0.65 16.95 -3.71
N TRP A 89 1.81 16.31 -3.93
CA TRP A 89 1.89 14.85 -3.95
C TRP A 89 1.62 14.26 -2.56
N HIS A 90 2.14 14.90 -1.51
CA HIS A 90 1.99 14.44 -0.13
C HIS A 90 0.53 14.54 0.32
N GLU A 91 -0.12 15.69 0.14
CA GLU A 91 -1.54 15.90 0.44
C GLU A 91 -2.41 14.90 -0.33
N ARG A 92 -2.19 14.78 -1.65
CA ARG A 92 -2.96 13.86 -2.49
C ARG A 92 -2.80 12.41 -2.06
N SER A 93 -1.60 12.02 -1.62
CA SER A 93 -1.34 10.67 -1.13
C SER A 93 -2.12 10.38 0.15
N LEU A 94 -2.16 11.34 1.09
CA LEU A 94 -2.93 11.20 2.32
C LEU A 94 -4.44 11.12 2.06
N GLU A 95 -4.98 11.92 1.14
CA GLU A 95 -6.39 11.84 0.75
C GLU A 95 -6.77 10.47 0.18
N LEU A 96 -5.92 9.92 -0.69
CA LEU A 96 -6.15 8.61 -1.31
C LEU A 96 -6.07 7.48 -0.27
N LEU A 97 -5.16 7.59 0.71
CA LEU A 97 -5.06 6.65 1.82
C LEU A 97 -6.30 6.69 2.72
N GLU A 98 -6.79 7.89 3.05
CA GLU A 98 -8.03 8.05 3.83
C GLU A 98 -9.27 7.53 3.09
N ALA A 99 -9.32 7.68 1.76
CA ALA A 99 -10.39 7.07 0.97
C ALA A 99 -10.32 5.53 1.01
N ALA A 100 -9.12 4.95 0.89
CA ALA A 100 -8.88 3.50 0.91
C ALA A 100 -9.06 2.85 2.29
N ARG A 101 -9.09 3.66 3.36
CA ARG A 101 -9.36 3.22 4.75
C ARG A 101 -10.80 2.74 4.94
N LYS A 102 -11.73 3.21 4.10
CA LYS A 102 -13.16 2.90 4.24
C LYS A 102 -13.41 1.39 4.05
N PRO A 103 -14.07 0.72 5.01
CA PRO A 103 -14.42 -0.69 4.87
C PRO A 103 -15.35 -0.93 3.67
N ARG A 104 -15.26 -2.11 3.08
CA ARG A 104 -16.21 -2.59 2.07
C ARG A 104 -16.74 -3.96 2.49
N GLY A 105 -18.04 -4.03 2.76
CA GLY A 105 -18.63 -5.18 3.43
C GLY A 105 -17.99 -5.40 4.80
N GLN A 106 -17.40 -6.58 5.01
CA GLN A 106 -16.72 -6.97 6.25
C GLN A 106 -15.18 -6.89 6.15
N VAL A 107 -14.64 -6.32 5.06
CA VAL A 107 -13.20 -6.31 4.77
C VAL A 107 -12.64 -4.88 4.77
N MET A 108 -11.39 -4.72 5.22
CA MET A 108 -10.67 -3.46 5.21
C MET A 108 -9.19 -3.64 4.85
N LEU A 109 -8.56 -2.61 4.29
CA LEU A 109 -7.14 -2.63 3.93
C LEU A 109 -6.26 -2.30 5.14
N MET A 110 -5.83 -3.32 5.86
CA MET A 110 -4.94 -3.20 7.03
C MET A 110 -3.56 -2.60 6.73
N VAL A 111 -3.23 -2.39 5.45
CA VAL A 111 -1.94 -1.87 4.98
C VAL A 111 -1.94 -0.36 4.78
N VAL A 112 -3.09 0.30 4.92
CA VAL A 112 -3.22 1.77 4.80
C VAL A 112 -2.34 2.46 5.86
N ASP A 113 -2.45 2.07 7.12
CA ASP A 113 -1.69 2.67 8.24
C ASP A 113 -0.16 2.64 8.04
N PRO A 114 0.47 1.49 7.73
CA PRO A 114 1.91 1.46 7.49
C PRO A 114 2.33 2.23 6.23
N ILE A 115 1.50 2.31 5.19
CA ILE A 115 1.79 3.16 4.01
C ILE A 115 1.72 4.64 4.39
N GLU A 116 0.71 5.05 5.14
CA GLU A 116 0.56 6.42 5.62
C GLU A 116 1.72 6.83 6.52
N LYS A 117 2.16 5.93 7.41
CA LYS A 117 3.36 6.14 8.24
C LYS A 117 4.60 6.43 7.38
N LEU A 118 4.77 5.71 6.27
CA LEU A 118 5.87 5.91 5.34
C LEU A 118 5.75 7.25 4.61
N VAL A 119 4.55 7.61 4.12
CA VAL A 119 4.28 8.90 3.47
C VAL A 119 4.62 10.07 4.42
N LYS A 120 4.13 10.02 5.66
CA LYS A 120 4.38 11.04 6.69
C LYS A 120 5.85 11.17 7.09
N ALA A 121 6.67 10.14 6.87
CA ALA A 121 8.09 10.17 7.16
C ALA A 121 8.92 10.85 6.05
N VAL A 122 8.35 11.03 4.86
CA VAL A 122 8.98 11.75 3.75
C VAL A 122 8.87 13.25 4.00
N LYS A 123 9.99 13.97 3.85
CA LYS A 123 9.99 15.44 3.94
C LYS A 123 9.57 16.04 2.60
N THR A 124 8.70 17.04 2.60
CA THR A 124 8.30 17.79 1.41
C THR A 124 9.24 18.97 1.13
N GLU A 125 9.13 19.51 -0.09
CA GLU A 125 9.90 20.66 -0.58
C GLU A 125 9.67 21.95 0.21
#